data_AF-A0A4C1SM15-F1
#
_entry.id   AF-A0A4C1SM15-F1
#
_cell.length_a   1.000
_cell.length_b   1.000
_cell.length_c   1.000
_cell.angle_alpha   90.00
_cell.angle_beta   90.00
_cell.angle_gamma   90.00
#
_symmetry.space_group_name_H-M   'P 1'
#
loop_
_entity.id
_entity.type
_entity.pdbx_description
1 polymer ?
#
loop_
_entity_poly.entity_id
_entity_poly.type
_entity_poly.pdbx_seq_one_letter_code
_entity_poly.pdbx_strand_id
1 'polypeptide(L)'
;MGPISTSKITDWKRVSTAFEKIDTPPLSTIPDHIRTIEEIDHAIGALTSHVRTVIEKCERKVPASSDRRKFPPDILELIRAKSQLCAARAHIPLQNIDPECEHSNAK
;
A
#
# COMPACT_ATOMS: atom_id res chain seq x y z
N MET A 1 -34.40 -1.82 -5.71
CA MET A 1 -32.96 -2.09 -5.55
C MET A 1 -32.36 -0.91 -4.83
N GLY A 2 -31.82 -1.10 -3.62
CA GLY A 2 -31.14 -0.02 -2.88
C GLY A 2 -29.82 0.37 -3.55
N PRO A 3 -29.21 1.52 -3.18
CA PRO A 3 -27.94 1.95 -3.75
C PRO A 3 -26.87 0.89 -3.48
N ILE A 4 -26.15 0.49 -4.53
CA ILE A 4 -25.00 -0.41 -4.41
C ILE A 4 -23.84 0.43 -3.87
N SER A 5 -23.49 0.24 -2.61
CA SER A 5 -22.27 0.81 -2.05
C SER A 5 -21.07 0.29 -2.84
N THR A 6 -20.09 1.15 -3.12
CA THR A 6 -18.84 0.77 -3.79
C THR A 6 -17.65 1.09 -2.90
N SER A 7 -16.64 0.23 -2.93
CA SER A 7 -15.37 0.41 -2.23
C SER A 7 -14.26 0.60 -3.25
N LYS A 8 -13.21 1.33 -2.86
CA LYS A 8 -11.98 1.47 -3.64
C LYS A 8 -10.98 0.41 -3.19
N ILE A 9 -10.43 -0.32 -4.14
CA ILE A 9 -9.31 -1.23 -3.93
C ILE A 9 -8.15 -0.74 -4.78
N THR A 10 -6.98 -0.60 -4.15
CA THR A 10 -5.73 -0.26 -4.83
C THR A 10 -4.90 -1.53 -5.01
N ASP A 11 -4.49 -1.82 -6.24
CA ASP A 11 -3.52 -2.87 -6.52
C ASP A 11 -2.10 -2.34 -6.30
N TRP A 12 -1.54 -2.63 -5.12
CA TRP A 12 -0.21 -2.19 -4.73
C TRP A 12 0.91 -2.75 -5.61
N LYS A 13 0.71 -3.90 -6.25
CA LYS A 13 1.68 -4.46 -7.18
C LYS A 13 1.74 -3.61 -8.45
N ARG A 14 0.57 -3.23 -8.98
CA ARG A 14 0.49 -2.29 -10.12
C ARG A 14 1.05 -0.91 -9.77
N VAL A 15 0.81 -0.41 -8.56
CA VAL A 15 1.42 0.83 -8.07
C VAL A 15 2.95 0.73 -8.09
N SER A 16 3.52 -0.37 -7.58
CA SER A 16 4.97 -0.59 -7.60
C SER A 16 5.54 -0.61 -9.02
N THR A 17 4.90 -1.34 -9.95
CA THR A 17 5.32 -1.38 -11.36
C THR A 17 5.17 -0.03 -12.06
N ALA A 18 4.16 0.76 -11.70
CA ALA A 18 3.98 2.10 -12.24
C ALA A 18 5.06 3.07 -11.77
N PHE A 19 5.54 2.94 -10.53
CA PHE A 19 6.68 3.72 -10.02
C PHE A 19 8.02 3.30 -10.61
N GLU A 20 8.20 2.02 -10.95
CA GLU A 20 9.42 1.52 -11.62
C GLU A 20 9.58 2.12 -13.03
N LYS A 21 8.47 2.43 -13.69
CA LYS A 21 8.43 3.14 -14.97
C LYS A 21 8.51 4.64 -14.73
N ILE A 22 9.72 5.12 -14.47
CA ILE A 22 10.06 6.51 -14.12
C ILE A 22 9.74 7.55 -15.22
N ASP A 23 9.15 7.14 -16.36
CA ASP A 23 8.79 8.01 -17.50
C ASP A 23 7.54 8.87 -17.21
N THR A 24 7.61 9.78 -16.22
CA THR A 24 6.53 10.73 -15.96
C THR A 24 7.03 12.19 -15.88
N PRO A 25 6.40 13.14 -16.62
CA PRO A 25 6.77 14.56 -16.63
C PRO A 25 6.80 15.34 -15.29
N PRO A 26 6.01 15.04 -14.24
CA PRO A 26 5.97 15.91 -13.06
C PRO A 26 7.19 15.80 -12.14
N LEU A 27 8.08 14.81 -12.36
CA LEU A 27 9.33 14.70 -11.60
C LEU A 27 10.51 15.38 -12.29
N SER A 28 10.41 15.70 -13.59
CA SER A 28 11.48 16.40 -14.33
C SER A 28 11.56 17.89 -14.00
N THR A 29 10.60 18.43 -13.24
CA THR A 29 10.61 19.82 -12.77
C THR A 29 11.29 19.97 -11.41
N ILE A 30 11.67 18.86 -10.76
CA ILE A 30 12.38 18.87 -9.49
C ILE A 30 13.88 19.02 -9.80
N PRO A 31 14.56 20.07 -9.31
CA PRO A 31 15.99 20.24 -9.54
C PRO A 31 16.80 19.19 -8.78
N ASP A 32 17.90 18.71 -9.36
CA ASP A 32 18.83 17.77 -8.73
C ASP A 32 19.48 18.32 -7.45
N HIS A 33 19.51 19.65 -7.31
CA HIS A 33 20.11 20.35 -6.19
C HIS A 33 19.07 21.26 -5.54
N ILE A 34 18.59 20.86 -4.38
CA ILE A 34 17.63 21.63 -3.59
C ILE A 34 18.42 22.49 -2.59
N ARG A 35 18.33 23.82 -2.71
CA ARG A 35 19.11 24.77 -1.89
C ARG A 35 18.24 25.68 -1.03
N THR A 36 17.02 25.93 -1.48
CA THR A 36 16.08 26.83 -0.84
C THR A 36 14.89 26.08 -0.27
N ILE A 37 14.20 26.71 0.70
CA ILE A 37 12.98 26.15 1.30
C ILE A 37 11.85 26.09 0.25
N GLU A 38 11.79 27.07 -0.65
CA GLU A 38 10.79 27.08 -1.74
C GLU A 38 10.95 25.88 -2.68
N GLU A 39 12.19 25.49 -2.98
CA GLU A 39 12.48 24.28 -3.77
C GLU A 39 12.11 23.00 -3.01
N ILE A 40 12.27 22.96 -1.68
CA ILE A 40 11.80 21.85 -0.84
C ILE A 40 10.28 21.72 -0.95
N ASP A 41 9.55 22.81 -0.75
CA ASP A 41 8.09 22.82 -0.81
C ASP A 41 7.59 22.42 -2.20
N HIS A 42 8.25 22.92 -3.26
CA HIS A 42 7.95 22.54 -4.62
C HIS A 42 8.18 21.04 -4.88
N ALA A 43 9.31 20.49 -4.45
CA ALA A 43 9.65 19.08 -4.63
C ALA A 43 8.66 18.15 -3.88
N ILE A 44 8.30 18.51 -2.65
CA ILE A 44 7.29 17.78 -1.86
C ILE A 44 5.94 17.82 -2.58
N GLY A 45 5.54 18.99 -3.08
CA GLY A 45 4.29 19.14 -3.82
C GLY A 45 4.25 18.28 -5.09
N ALA A 46 5.32 18.34 -5.89
CA ALA A 46 5.46 17.56 -7.12
C ALA A 46 5.42 16.05 -6.86
N LEU A 47 6.19 15.56 -5.88
CA LEU A 47 6.21 14.14 -5.51
C LEU A 47 4.85 13.68 -4.98
N THR A 48 4.22 14.46 -4.10
CA THR A 48 2.91 14.12 -3.53
C THR A 48 1.83 14.05 -4.61
N SER A 49 1.83 14.99 -5.55
CA SER A 49 0.90 14.99 -6.69
C SER A 49 1.11 13.78 -7.60
N HIS A 50 2.37 13.43 -7.88
CA HIS A 50 2.72 12.26 -8.66
C HIS A 50 2.26 10.96 -7.99
N VAL A 51 2.58 10.77 -6.71
CA VAL A 51 2.17 9.59 -5.93
C VAL A 51 0.65 9.43 -5.92
N ARG A 52 -0.07 10.53 -5.66
CA ARG A 52 -1.54 10.54 -5.70
C ARG A 52 -2.07 10.09 -7.06
N THR A 53 -1.50 10.62 -8.14
CA THR A 53 -1.92 10.30 -9.52
C THR A 53 -1.68 8.82 -9.84
N VAL A 54 -0.52 8.26 -9.45
CA VAL A 54 -0.20 6.84 -9.67
C VAL A 54 -1.18 5.94 -8.90
N ILE A 55 -1.43 6.27 -7.62
CA ILE A 55 -2.40 5.53 -6.80
C ILE A 55 -3.79 5.58 -7.43
N GLU A 56 -4.26 6.76 -7.84
CA GLU A 56 -5.58 6.93 -8.45
C GLU A 56 -5.74 6.13 -9.76
N LYS A 57 -4.70 6.10 -10.61
CA LYS A 57 -4.68 5.26 -11.82
C LYS A 57 -4.69 3.76 -11.54
N CYS A 58 -4.22 3.36 -10.35
CA CYS A 58 -4.19 1.95 -9.91
C CYS A 58 -5.38 1.58 -9.01
N GLU A 59 -6.24 2.54 -8.67
CA GLU A 59 -7.47 2.29 -7.93
C GLU A 59 -8.54 1.67 -8.85
N ARG A 60 -9.33 0.75 -8.27
CA ARG A 60 -10.52 0.19 -8.89
C ARG A 60 -11.70 0.30 -7.94
N LYS A 61 -12.85 0.74 -8.48
CA LYS A 61 -14.13 0.70 -7.76
C LYS A 61 -14.71 -0.70 -7.86
N VAL A 62 -15.06 -1.28 -6.73
CA VAL A 62 -15.69 -2.60 -6.63
C VAL A 62 -16.98 -2.48 -5.84
N PRO A 63 -18.00 -3.33 -6.07
CA PRO A 63 -19.16 -3.39 -5.18
C PRO A 63 -18.70 -3.66 -3.74
N ALA A 64 -19.21 -2.93 -2.76
CA ALA A 64 -18.94 -3.21 -1.34
C ALA A 64 -19.66 -4.48 -0.85
N SER A 65 -20.06 -5.36 -1.77
CA SER A 65 -20.76 -6.60 -1.45
C SER A 65 -19.86 -7.48 -0.58
N SER A 66 -20.38 -7.90 0.57
CA SER A 66 -19.70 -8.87 1.43
C SER A 66 -19.49 -10.22 0.71
N ASP A 67 -20.32 -10.54 -0.28
CA ASP A 67 -20.17 -11.74 -1.09
C ASP A 67 -18.99 -11.62 -2.06
N ARG A 68 -17.83 -12.11 -1.62
CA ARG A 68 -16.60 -12.14 -2.41
C ARG A 68 -16.77 -12.89 -3.75
N ARG A 69 -17.73 -13.83 -3.86
CA ARG A 69 -17.97 -14.58 -5.09
C ARG A 69 -18.49 -13.70 -6.23
N LYS A 70 -19.00 -12.51 -5.91
CA LYS A 70 -19.47 -11.52 -6.88
C LYS A 70 -18.34 -10.65 -7.43
N PHE A 71 -17.12 -10.79 -6.92
CA PHE A 71 -15.98 -10.06 -7.45
C PHE A 71 -15.44 -10.68 -8.74
N PRO A 72 -14.98 -9.84 -9.68
CA PRO A 72 -14.16 -10.28 -10.79
C PRO A 72 -12.94 -11.12 -10.35
N PRO A 73 -12.44 -12.04 -11.19
CA PRO A 73 -11.33 -12.92 -10.85
C PRO A 73 -10.05 -12.20 -10.39
N ASP A 74 -9.72 -11.06 -10.97
CA ASP A 74 -8.51 -10.30 -10.64
C ASP A 74 -8.54 -9.71 -9.22
N ILE A 75 -9.71 -9.26 -8.76
CA ILE A 75 -9.90 -8.77 -7.39
C ILE A 75 -9.87 -9.94 -6.39
N LEU A 76 -10.43 -11.09 -6.77
CA LEU A 76 -10.35 -12.31 -5.96
C LEU A 76 -8.90 -12.77 -5.79
N GLU A 77 -8.09 -12.69 -6.85
CA GLU A 77 -6.66 -12.98 -6.81
C GLU A 77 -5.92 -12.04 -5.87
N LEU A 78 -6.20 -10.74 -5.94
CA LEU A 78 -5.60 -9.74 -5.06
C LEU A 78 -5.95 -9.98 -3.58
N ILE A 79 -7.21 -10.30 -3.28
CA ILE A 79 -7.65 -10.64 -1.91
C ILE A 79 -6.95 -11.91 -1.42
N ARG A 80 -6.82 -12.92 -2.29
CA ARG A 80 -6.15 -14.19 -1.96
C ARG A 80 -4.67 -13.99 -1.67
N ALA A 81 -3.96 -13.24 -2.53
CA ALA A 81 -2.56 -12.91 -2.34
C ALA A 81 -2.33 -12.19 -1.00
N LYS A 82 -3.20 -11.23 -0.67
CA LYS A 82 -3.14 -10.54 0.64
C LYS A 82 -3.33 -11.50 1.81
N SER A 83 -4.33 -12.39 1.74
CA SER A 83 -4.58 -13.37 2.80
C SER A 83 -3.42 -14.35 2.97
N GLN A 84 -2.80 -14.83 1.89
CA GLN A 84 -1.63 -15.70 1.93
C GLN A 84 -0.41 -15.00 2.54
N LEU A 85 -0.16 -13.73 2.17
CA LEU A 85 0.90 -12.93 2.76
C LEU A 85 0.71 -12.74 4.27
N CYS A 86 -0.52 -12.46 4.72
CA CYS A 86 -0.84 -12.36 6.13
C CYS A 86 -0.62 -13.68 6.88
N ALA A 87 -1.04 -14.80 6.30
CA ALA A 87 -0.80 -16.12 6.87
C ALA A 87 0.70 -16.43 6.98
N ALA A 88 1.49 -16.17 5.93
CA ALA A 88 2.93 -16.35 5.94
C ALA A 88 3.62 -15.51 7.03
N ARG A 89 3.19 -14.25 7.25
CA ARG A 89 3.71 -13.39 8.32
C ARG A 89 3.34 -13.89 9.72
N ALA A 90 2.16 -14.47 9.90
CA ALA A 90 1.75 -15.05 11.18
C ALA A 90 2.54 -16.32 11.55
N HIS A 91 3.13 -17.01 10.56
CA HIS A 91 4.01 -18.16 10.76
C HIS A 91 5.48 -17.78 11.00
N ILE A 92 5.84 -16.50 10.98
CA ILE A 92 7.13 -16.02 11.52
C ILE A 92 6.90 -15.81 13.01
N PRO A 93 7.54 -16.57 13.92
CA PRO A 93 7.51 -16.24 15.33
C PRO A 93 8.05 -14.82 15.47
N LEU A 94 7.27 -13.91 16.06
CA LEU A 94 7.86 -12.70 16.61
C LEU A 94 8.94 -13.17 17.58
N GLN A 95 10.21 -13.05 17.21
CA GLN A 95 11.31 -13.21 18.14
C GLN A 95 11.18 -12.05 19.13
N ASN A 96 10.37 -12.26 20.16
CA ASN A 96 10.38 -11.45 21.36
C ASN A 96 11.78 -11.59 21.94
N ILE A 97 12.49 -10.48 22.04
CA ILE A 97 13.64 -10.39 22.93
C ILE A 97 13.07 -10.47 24.35
N ASP A 98 13.27 -11.60 25.03
CA ASP A 98 12.94 -11.78 26.45
C ASP A 98 13.87 -10.91 27.31
N PRO A 99 13.36 -10.06 28.22
CA PRO A 99 14.00 -9.87 29.51
C PRO A 99 13.43 -10.90 30.49
N GLU A 100 14.33 -11.66 31.10
CA GLU A 100 14.08 -12.69 32.10
C GLU A 100 12.92 -12.39 33.05
N CYS A 101 12.00 -13.35 33.19
CA CYS A 101 11.31 -13.57 34.45
C CYS A 101 11.95 -14.82 35.07
N GLU A 102 13.02 -14.61 35.84
CA GLU A 102 13.63 -15.65 36.66
C GLU A 102 12.54 -16.32 37.50
N HIS A 103 12.39 -17.62 37.31
CA HIS A 103 11.76 -18.50 38.27
C HIS A 103 12.62 -18.52 39.54
N SER A 104 12.39 -17.60 40.46
CA SER A 104 12.79 -17.81 41.86
C SER A 104 11.88 -18.87 42.48
N ASN A 105 12.33 -20.12 42.36
CA ASN A 105 11.95 -21.24 43.21
C ASN A 105 12.79 -21.22 44.48
N ALA A 106 12.14 -21.24 45.66
CA ALA A 106 12.58 -21.81 46.95
C ALA A 106 11.65 -21.23 48.04
N LYS A 107 11.16 -21.93 49.06
CA LYS A 107 11.32 -23.29 49.58
C LYS A 107 10.16 -23.55 50.55
#